data_AF-A0A1Z9F3C5-F1
#
_entry.id   AF-A0A1Z9F3C5-F1
#
_cell.length_a   1.000
_cell.length_b   1.000
_cell.length_c   1.000
_cell.angle_alpha   90.00
_cell.angle_beta   90.00
_cell.angle_gamma   90.00
#
_symmetry.space_group_name_H-M   'P 1'
#
loop_
_entity.id
_entity.type
_entity.pdbx_description
1 polymer ?
#
loop_
_entity_poly.entity_id
_entity_poly.type
_entity_poly.pdbx_seq_one_letter_code
_entity_poly.pdbx_strand_id
1 'polypeptide(L)'
;MTPPSAIKSGGQIGSLLASLFFICAGLITLYDTISYTDRDSQVFPQTVAIILVVTATVSFIARFLKPSDEGGFGTGIWWRRVLLIMTMFLMCFLIPKIGFLSAGVVAFSGGLIAAMHEGWNAKTLILYPVSGAVVITAFYVLFKFVLYVPLP
;
A
#
# COMPACT_ATOMS: atom_id res chain seq x y z
N MET A 1 28.45 -26.54 -23.73
CA MET A 1 28.02 -25.14 -23.75
C MET A 1 26.91 -24.95 -22.73
N THR A 2 27.25 -24.44 -21.55
CA THR A 2 26.28 -24.00 -20.55
C THR A 2 25.54 -22.77 -21.08
N PRO A 3 24.21 -22.68 -20.98
CA PRO A 3 23.50 -21.48 -21.38
C PRO A 3 23.93 -20.32 -20.48
N PRO A 4 24.03 -19.09 -21.01
CA PRO A 4 24.39 -17.93 -20.22
C PRO A 4 23.32 -17.74 -19.14
N SER A 5 23.76 -17.58 -17.89
CA SER A 5 22.96 -17.13 -16.75
C SER A 5 22.54 -15.67 -16.98
N ALA A 6 21.69 -15.48 -17.98
CA ALA A 6 21.19 -14.20 -18.42
C ALA A 6 20.30 -13.61 -17.32
N ILE A 7 20.73 -12.48 -16.75
CA ILE A 7 19.91 -11.30 -16.38
C ILE A 7 18.41 -11.63 -16.17
N LYS A 8 18.11 -12.39 -15.11
CA LYS A 8 16.77 -12.88 -14.70
C LYS A 8 16.47 -12.54 -13.23
N SER A 9 16.98 -11.41 -12.75
CA SER A 9 17.10 -11.12 -11.31
C SER A 9 16.54 -9.77 -10.87
N GLY A 10 16.28 -8.85 -11.81
CA GLY A 10 15.88 -7.49 -11.48
C GLY A 10 14.56 -7.38 -10.72
N GLY A 11 13.56 -8.21 -11.06
CA GLY A 11 12.27 -8.21 -10.37
C GLY A 11 12.31 -8.84 -8.99
N GLN A 12 13.04 -9.95 -8.86
CA GLN A 12 13.26 -10.61 -7.58
C GLN A 12 13.98 -9.67 -6.61
N ILE A 13 15.10 -9.06 -7.03
CA ILE A 13 15.86 -8.12 -6.21
C ILE A 13 14.97 -6.94 -5.79
N GLY A 14 14.19 -6.37 -6.72
CA GLY A 14 13.28 -5.27 -6.42
C GLY A 14 12.24 -5.62 -5.35
N SER A 15 11.64 -6.82 -5.43
CA SER A 15 10.67 -7.28 -4.43
C SER A 15 11.28 -7.55 -3.06
N LEU A 16 12.52 -8.08 -3.02
CA LEU A 16 13.26 -8.32 -1.77
C LEU A 16 13.66 -6.99 -1.11
N LEU A 17 14.18 -6.03 -1.89
CA LEU A 17 14.53 -4.70 -1.40
C LEU A 17 13.31 -3.94 -0.89
N ALA A 18 12.19 -3.98 -1.60
CA ALA A 18 10.95 -3.35 -1.16
C ALA A 18 10.43 -3.98 0.15
N SER A 19 10.44 -5.32 0.24
CA SER A 19 10.03 -6.01 1.46
C SER A 19 10.94 -5.67 2.64
N LEU A 20 12.26 -5.65 2.43
CA LEU A 20 13.23 -5.26 3.45
C LEU A 20 13.02 -3.81 3.91
N PHE A 21 12.78 -2.90 2.96
CA PHE A 21 12.45 -1.51 3.27
C PHE A 21 11.21 -1.40 4.17
N PHE A 22 10.12 -2.10 3.85
CA PHE A 22 8.90 -2.08 4.66
C PHE A 22 9.08 -2.71 6.04
N ILE A 23 9.90 -3.76 6.17
CA ILE A 23 10.28 -4.33 7.47
C ILE A 23 11.02 -3.28 8.30
N CYS A 24 12.07 -2.67 7.75
CA CYS A 24 12.83 -1.64 8.46
C CYS A 24 11.96 -0.43 8.83
N ALA A 25 11.15 0.07 7.90
CA ALA A 25 10.23 1.18 8.15
C ALA A 25 9.26 0.85 9.28
N GLY A 26 8.66 -0.35 9.28
CA GLY A 26 7.77 -0.79 10.35
C GLY A 26 8.47 -0.92 11.70
N LEU A 27 9.69 -1.47 11.75
CA LEU A 27 10.48 -1.54 12.99
C LEU A 27 10.86 -0.16 13.52
N ILE A 28 11.21 0.78 12.64
CA ILE A 28 11.48 2.18 13.01
C ILE A 28 10.22 2.83 13.57
N THR A 29 9.06 2.63 12.95
CA THR A 29 7.78 3.14 13.48
C THR A 29 7.46 2.55 14.85
N LEU A 30 7.70 1.25 15.06
CA LEU A 30 7.52 0.63 16.38
C LEU A 30 8.45 1.24 17.42
N TYR A 31 9.71 1.47 17.08
CA TYR A 31 10.66 2.13 17.96
C TYR A 31 10.24 3.58 18.29
N ASP A 32 9.77 4.34 17.30
CA ASP A 32 9.29 5.72 17.48
C ASP A 32 8.12 5.79 18.47
N THR A 33 7.17 4.86 18.35
CA THR A 33 5.97 4.83 19.21
C THR A 33 6.27 4.60 20.69
N ILE A 34 7.45 4.07 21.05
CA ILE A 34 7.86 3.90 22.45
C ILE A 34 7.96 5.25 23.16
N SER A 35 8.27 6.31 22.41
CA SER A 35 8.43 7.67 22.94
C SER A 35 7.11 8.41 23.17
N TYR A 36 5.97 7.82 22.79
CA TYR A 36 4.67 8.51 22.86
C TYR A 36 4.12 8.42 24.28
N THR A 37 3.69 9.54 24.85
CA THR A 37 3.18 9.59 26.24
C THR A 37 1.80 8.96 26.40
N ASP A 38 0.94 9.08 25.38
CA ASP A 38 -0.45 8.60 25.43
C ASP A 38 -0.58 7.22 24.79
N ARG A 39 -1.10 6.26 25.56
CA ARG A 39 -1.30 4.88 25.08
C ARG A 39 -2.28 4.81 23.91
N ASP A 40 -3.30 5.65 23.91
CA ASP A 40 -4.32 5.68 22.85
C ASP A 40 -3.74 6.21 21.51
N SER A 41 -2.68 7.02 21.57
CA SER A 41 -1.96 7.48 20.39
C SER A 41 -0.97 6.44 19.85
N GLN A 42 -0.59 5.44 20.64
CA GLN A 42 0.33 4.36 20.25
C GLN A 42 -0.35 3.22 19.51
N VAL A 43 -1.59 2.87 19.86
CA VAL A 43 -2.24 1.65 19.36
C VAL A 43 -2.42 1.69 17.84
N PHE A 44 -2.67 2.86 17.25
CA PHE A 44 -2.85 2.98 15.81
C PHE A 44 -1.54 2.72 15.04
N PRO A 45 -0.44 3.51 15.24
CA PRO A 45 0.79 3.28 14.47
C PRO A 45 1.42 1.92 14.78
N GLN A 46 1.33 1.42 16.02
CA GLN A 46 1.84 0.10 16.37
C GLN A 46 1.10 -1.02 15.64
N THR A 47 -0.24 -0.97 15.60
CA THR A 47 -1.03 -2.00 14.90
C THR A 47 -0.68 -2.03 13.42
N VAL A 48 -0.62 -0.87 12.77
CA VAL A 48 -0.26 -0.77 11.35
C VAL A 48 1.16 -1.24 11.10
N ALA A 49 2.12 -0.85 11.95
CA ALA A 49 3.51 -1.25 11.82
C ALA A 49 3.71 -2.77 12.03
N ILE A 50 3.03 -3.39 13.00
CA ILE A 50 3.06 -4.85 13.20
C ILE A 50 2.54 -5.56 11.97
N ILE A 51 1.37 -5.18 11.46
CA ILE A 51 0.78 -5.79 10.26
C ILE A 51 1.73 -5.64 9.07
N LEU A 52 2.32 -4.45 8.89
CA LEU A 52 3.29 -4.18 7.83
C LEU A 52 4.53 -5.08 7.96
N VAL A 53 5.13 -5.18 9.15
CA VAL A 53 6.31 -6.03 9.39
C VAL A 53 5.98 -7.50 9.13
N VAL A 54 4.86 -8.00 9.63
CA VAL A 54 4.45 -9.39 9.46
C VAL A 54 4.22 -9.71 7.97
N THR A 55 3.42 -8.90 7.28
CA THR A 55 3.10 -9.14 5.85
C THR A 55 4.32 -8.96 4.95
N ALA A 56 5.19 -7.99 5.23
CA ALA A 56 6.44 -7.80 4.51
C ALA A 56 7.44 -8.94 4.77
N THR A 57 7.52 -9.46 6.00
CA THR A 57 8.33 -10.63 6.33
C THR A 57 7.84 -11.89 5.62
N VAL A 58 6.53 -12.12 5.61
CA VAL A 58 5.93 -13.24 4.83
C VAL A 58 6.25 -13.09 3.36
N SER A 59 6.12 -11.88 2.80
CA SER A 59 6.43 -11.61 1.39
C SER A 59 7.91 -11.82 1.06
N PHE A 60 8.81 -11.39 1.96
CA PHE A 60 10.25 -11.61 1.85
C PHE A 60 10.57 -13.10 1.83
N ILE A 61 10.08 -13.86 2.82
CA ILE A 61 10.30 -15.30 2.93
C ILE A 61 9.73 -16.03 1.70
N ALA A 62 8.51 -15.69 1.26
CA ALA A 62 7.88 -16.30 0.11
C ALA A 62 8.69 -16.08 -1.18
N ARG A 63 9.18 -14.86 -1.41
CA ARG A 63 10.03 -14.53 -2.57
C ARG A 63 11.43 -15.11 -2.47
N PHE A 64 11.94 -15.28 -1.25
CA PHE A 64 13.22 -15.93 -1.01
C PHE A 64 13.15 -17.44 -1.28
N LEU A 65 12.07 -18.10 -0.86
CA LEU A 65 11.86 -19.54 -1.08
C LEU A 65 11.44 -19.86 -2.51
N LYS A 66 10.63 -19.02 -3.15
CA LYS A 66 10.17 -19.20 -4.53
C LYS A 66 10.42 -17.93 -5.34
N PRO A 67 11.61 -17.81 -5.95
CA PRO A 67 11.92 -16.74 -6.90
C PRO A 67 10.88 -16.69 -8.01
N SER A 68 10.34 -15.49 -8.28
CA SER A 68 9.49 -15.24 -9.44
C SER A 68 9.91 -13.92 -10.06
N ASP A 69 10.03 -13.95 -11.40
CA ASP A 69 10.45 -12.83 -12.24
C ASP A 69 9.25 -12.01 -12.76
N GLU A 70 8.03 -12.37 -12.36
CA GLU A 70 6.82 -11.66 -12.76
C GLU A 70 6.78 -10.27 -12.11
N GLY A 71 6.83 -9.21 -12.94
CA GLY A 71 6.66 -7.82 -12.50
C GLY A 71 7.95 -7.04 -12.22
N GLY A 72 9.06 -7.37 -12.90
CA GLY A 72 10.35 -6.72 -12.68
C GLY A 72 10.39 -5.20 -12.84
N PHE A 73 11.38 -4.57 -12.19
CA PHE A 73 11.67 -3.13 -12.32
C PHE A 73 11.84 -2.78 -13.80
N GLY A 74 11.04 -1.84 -14.32
CA GLY A 74 11.01 -1.45 -15.74
C GLY A 74 9.97 -2.13 -16.62
N THR A 75 9.26 -3.15 -16.14
CA THR A 75 8.16 -3.79 -16.89
C THR A 75 6.80 -3.13 -16.60
N GLY A 76 6.09 -2.67 -17.65
CA GLY A 76 4.78 -2.03 -17.54
C GLY A 76 4.74 -0.53 -17.84
N ILE A 77 3.56 0.09 -17.69
CA ILE A 77 3.32 1.48 -18.07
C ILE A 77 3.75 2.44 -16.96
N TRP A 78 4.86 3.16 -17.17
CA TRP A 78 5.49 4.03 -16.16
C TRP A 78 4.56 5.13 -15.62
N TRP A 79 3.73 5.72 -16.48
CA TRP A 79 2.78 6.76 -16.04
C TRP A 79 1.79 6.26 -14.99
N ARG A 80 1.34 5.00 -15.08
CA ARG A 80 0.43 4.40 -14.08
C ARG A 80 1.11 4.28 -12.71
N ARG A 81 2.40 3.96 -12.68
CA ARG A 81 3.19 3.91 -11.42
C ARG A 81 3.34 5.29 -10.80
N VAL A 82 3.66 6.30 -11.62
CA VAL A 82 3.74 7.69 -11.15
C VAL A 82 2.39 8.16 -10.62
N LEU A 83 1.29 7.86 -11.34
CA LEU A 83 -0.06 8.20 -10.89
C LEU A 83 -0.40 7.57 -9.53
N LEU A 84 -0.04 6.30 -9.31
CA LEU A 84 -0.23 5.64 -8.00
C LEU A 84 0.52 6.39 -6.89
N ILE A 85 1.80 6.67 -7.09
CA ILE A 85 2.64 7.35 -6.10
C ILE A 85 2.08 8.74 -5.81
N MET A 86 1.76 9.51 -6.84
CA MET A 86 1.20 10.86 -6.71
C MET A 86 -0.15 10.84 -5.99
N THR A 87 -1.00 9.85 -6.26
CA THR A 87 -2.30 9.69 -5.60
C THR A 87 -2.14 9.39 -4.11
N MET A 88 -1.16 8.55 -3.73
CA MET A 88 -0.84 8.27 -2.34
C MET A 88 -0.36 9.52 -1.60
N PHE A 89 0.56 10.29 -2.18
CA PHE A 89 0.99 11.56 -1.60
C PHE A 89 -0.15 12.57 -1.50
N LEU A 90 -0.98 12.68 -2.55
CA LEU A 90 -2.13 13.57 -2.58
C LEU A 90 -3.09 13.26 -1.43
N MET A 91 -3.38 11.98 -1.16
CA MET A 91 -4.19 11.57 -0.02
C MET A 91 -3.62 12.10 1.30
N CYS A 92 -2.32 11.91 1.55
CA CYS A 92 -1.67 12.39 2.77
C CYS A 92 -1.82 13.91 2.95
N PHE A 93 -1.74 14.69 1.87
CA PHE A 93 -1.93 16.16 1.93
C PHE A 93 -3.40 16.59 2.05
N LEU A 94 -4.34 15.74 1.63
CA LEU A 94 -5.78 16.03 1.65
C LEU A 94 -6.43 15.69 2.99
N ILE A 95 -5.98 14.63 3.68
CA ILE A 95 -6.56 14.20 4.97
C ILE A 95 -6.70 15.36 5.96
N PRO A 96 -5.67 16.21 6.21
CA PRO A 96 -5.79 17.32 7.17
C PRO A 96 -6.72 18.45 6.71
N LYS A 97 -7.05 18.52 5.41
CA LYS A 97 -7.81 19.64 4.81
C LYS A 97 -9.28 19.32 4.63
N ILE A 98 -9.59 18.11 4.18
CA ILE A 98 -10.94 17.74 3.74
C ILE A 98 -11.51 16.50 4.45
N GLY A 99 -10.74 15.87 5.35
CA GLY A 99 -11.17 14.67 6.06
C GLY A 99 -10.75 13.36 5.39
N PHE A 100 -10.89 12.25 6.13
CA PHE A 100 -10.46 10.93 5.66
C PHE A 100 -11.31 10.38 4.52
N LEU A 101 -12.64 10.54 4.59
CA LEU A 101 -13.57 9.96 3.61
C LEU A 101 -13.38 10.58 2.22
N SER A 102 -13.33 11.90 2.16
CA SER A 102 -13.17 12.65 0.91
C SER A 102 -11.78 12.43 0.29
N ALA A 103 -10.72 12.44 1.11
CA ALA A 103 -9.36 12.08 0.69
C ALA A 103 -9.29 10.62 0.21
N GLY A 104 -10.01 9.71 0.85
CA GLY A 104 -10.13 8.31 0.46
C GLY A 104 -10.80 8.13 -0.91
N VAL A 105 -11.82 8.93 -1.24
CA VAL A 105 -12.44 8.93 -2.59
C VAL A 105 -11.43 9.34 -3.66
N VAL A 106 -10.63 10.39 -3.39
CA VAL A 106 -9.56 10.82 -4.31
C VAL A 106 -8.51 9.72 -4.47
N ALA A 107 -8.09 9.11 -3.36
CA ALA A 107 -7.09 8.04 -3.36
C ALA A 107 -7.56 6.81 -4.13
N PHE A 108 -8.79 6.38 -3.87
CA PHE A 108 -9.40 5.25 -4.57
C PHE A 108 -9.58 5.54 -6.06
N SER A 109 -10.02 6.75 -6.42
CA SER A 109 -10.23 7.13 -7.82
C SER A 109 -8.92 7.16 -8.60
N GLY A 110 -7.87 7.78 -8.05
CA GLY A 110 -6.55 7.79 -8.69
C GLY A 110 -5.93 6.39 -8.77
N GLY A 111 -6.11 5.59 -7.71
CA GLY A 111 -5.71 4.18 -7.69
C GLY A 111 -6.43 3.34 -8.74
N LEU A 112 -7.74 3.54 -8.88
CA LEU A 112 -8.57 2.85 -9.86
C LEU A 112 -8.13 3.18 -11.28
N ILE A 113 -7.91 4.46 -11.60
CA ILE A 113 -7.41 4.89 -12.92
C ILE A 113 -6.03 4.28 -13.21
N ALA A 114 -5.16 4.20 -12.22
CA ALA A 114 -3.85 3.61 -12.39
C ALA A 114 -3.89 2.08 -12.56
N ALA A 115 -4.78 1.41 -11.83
CA ALA A 115 -4.93 -0.04 -11.86
C ALA A 115 -5.72 -0.55 -13.07
N MET A 116 -6.58 0.28 -13.66
CA MET A 116 -7.41 -0.16 -14.77
C MET A 116 -6.58 -0.40 -16.03
N HIS A 117 -6.55 -1.64 -16.50
CA HIS A 117 -5.77 -2.06 -17.67
C HIS A 117 -6.63 -2.30 -18.91
N GLU A 118 -7.92 -2.59 -18.73
CA GLU A 118 -8.90 -2.87 -19.79
C GLU A 118 -9.91 -1.70 -19.97
N GLY A 119 -10.79 -1.79 -20.96
CA GLY A 119 -11.81 -0.77 -21.25
C GLY A 119 -12.97 -0.74 -20.25
N TRP A 120 -13.67 0.38 -20.15
CA TRP A 120 -14.81 0.54 -19.23
C TRP A 120 -16.03 -0.21 -19.76
N ASN A 121 -16.60 -1.07 -18.93
CA ASN A 121 -17.87 -1.75 -19.19
C ASN A 121 -18.94 -1.21 -18.23
N ALA A 122 -20.22 -1.28 -18.60
CA ALA A 122 -21.34 -0.88 -17.74
C ALA A 122 -21.30 -1.58 -16.37
N LYS A 123 -20.86 -2.84 -16.34
CA LYS A 123 -20.67 -3.59 -15.08
C LYS A 123 -19.58 -2.99 -14.20
N THR A 124 -18.42 -2.62 -14.76
CA THR A 124 -17.30 -2.06 -13.99
C THR A 124 -17.57 -0.64 -13.53
N LEU A 125 -18.39 0.11 -14.29
CA LEU A 125 -18.84 1.45 -13.93
C LEU A 125 -19.63 1.48 -12.62
N ILE A 126 -20.35 0.40 -12.29
CA ILE A 126 -21.10 0.29 -11.02
C ILE A 126 -20.28 -0.45 -9.97
N LEU A 127 -19.62 -1.54 -10.36
CA LEU A 127 -18.89 -2.39 -9.41
C LEU A 127 -17.76 -1.64 -8.71
N TYR A 128 -16.99 -0.82 -9.42
CA TYR A 128 -15.83 -0.13 -8.85
C TYR A 128 -16.20 0.99 -7.88
N PRO A 129 -17.17 1.87 -8.16
CA PRO A 129 -17.62 2.85 -7.16
C PRO A 129 -18.22 2.19 -5.93
N VAL A 130 -19.00 1.12 -6.09
CA VAL A 130 -19.60 0.40 -4.95
C VAL A 130 -18.52 -0.26 -4.10
N SER A 131 -17.55 -0.95 -4.71
CA SER A 131 -16.45 -1.55 -3.97
C SER A 131 -15.58 -0.48 -3.30
N GLY A 132 -15.34 0.65 -3.97
CA GLY A 132 -14.65 1.79 -3.40
C GLY A 132 -15.36 2.36 -2.18
N ALA A 133 -16.67 2.59 -2.26
CA ALA A 133 -17.46 3.06 -1.15
C ALA A 133 -17.39 2.09 0.04
N VAL A 134 -17.56 0.79 -0.20
CA VAL A 134 -17.45 -0.25 0.84
C VAL A 134 -16.07 -0.24 1.50
N VAL A 135 -14.99 -0.20 0.71
CA VAL A 135 -13.61 -0.20 1.22
C VAL A 135 -13.32 1.06 2.03
N ILE A 136 -13.66 2.25 1.51
CA ILE A 136 -13.43 3.53 2.20
C ILE A 136 -14.21 3.58 3.52
N THR A 137 -15.48 3.18 3.52
CA THR A 137 -16.30 3.13 4.73
C THR A 137 -15.76 2.11 5.73
N ALA A 138 -15.33 0.93 5.29
CA ALA A 138 -14.73 -0.08 6.17
C ALA A 138 -13.47 0.45 6.87
N PHE A 139 -12.57 1.12 6.13
CA PHE A 139 -11.40 1.74 6.74
C PHE A 139 -11.74 2.90 7.67
N TYR A 140 -12.75 3.71 7.35
CA TYR A 140 -13.22 4.76 8.25
C TYR A 140 -13.72 4.17 9.59
N VAL A 141 -14.51 3.10 9.52
CA VAL A 141 -15.01 2.40 10.71
C VAL A 141 -13.86 1.80 11.52
N LEU A 142 -12.92 1.13 10.85
CA LEU A 142 -11.74 0.56 11.48
C LEU A 142 -10.93 1.65 12.21
N PHE A 143 -10.62 2.75 11.53
CA PHE A 143 -9.80 3.81 12.11
C PHE A 143 -10.51 4.56 13.23
N LYS A 144 -11.80 4.87 13.07
CA LYS A 144 -12.57 5.62 14.06
C LYS A 144 -12.93 4.81 15.29
N PHE A 145 -13.39 3.57 15.12
CA PHE A 145 -13.99 2.79 16.21
C PHE A 145 -13.08 1.70 16.76
N VAL A 146 -12.18 1.13 15.95
CA VAL A 146 -11.27 0.06 16.41
C VAL A 146 -9.93 0.64 16.85
N LEU A 147 -9.40 1.60 16.08
CA LEU A 147 -8.09 2.21 16.34
C LEU A 147 -8.16 3.60 16.97
N TYR A 148 -9.37 4.10 17.27
CA TYR A 148 -9.63 5.36 17.97
C TYR A 148 -8.90 6.59 17.40
N VAL A 149 -8.68 6.62 16.08
CA VAL A 149 -8.03 7.74 15.41
C VAL A 149 -9.00 8.92 15.35
N PRO A 150 -8.61 10.13 15.81
CA PRO A 150 -9.41 11.33 15.65
C PRO A 150 -9.40 11.77 14.19
N LEU A 151 -10.33 11.21 13.40
CA LEU A 151 -10.49 11.56 11.99
C LEU A 151 -11.36 12.82 11.84
N PRO A 152 -10.92 13.83 11.07
CA PRO A 152 -11.75 14.95 10.65
C PRO A 152 -12.85 14.53 9.68
#